data_AF-A0A8T5KG03-F1
#
_entry.id   AF-A0A8T5KG03-F1
#
_cell.length_a   1.000
_cell.length_b   1.000
_cell.length_c   1.000
_cell.angle_alpha   90.00
_cell.angle_beta   90.00
_cell.angle_gamma   90.00
#
_symmetry.space_group_name_H-M   'P 1'
#
loop_
_entity.id
_entity.type
_entity.pdbx_description
1 polymer ?
#
loop_
_entity_poly.entity_id
_entity_poly.type
_entity_poly.pdbx_seq_one_letter_code
_entity_poly.pdbx_strand_id
1 'polypeptide(L)'
;TTSKLYEVAKHHTQINLGAPAGPLAIINKRTWDSLPKDIQQAMREASRAYVDKLADIYEEEYQEDITEMKANGVRFYKWSSGDRAKLQVAMENLWEKWANKMADKNIPGREALRRYIELQEKYSR
;
A
#
# COMPACT_ATOMS: atom_id res chain seq x y z
N THR A 1 1.54 -14.51 9.09
CA THR A 1 1.93 -15.95 9.04
C THR A 1 0.79 -16.97 8.87
N THR A 2 -0.48 -16.55 8.84
CA THR A 2 -1.67 -17.42 8.79
C THR A 2 -1.71 -18.46 7.66
N SER A 3 -1.13 -18.16 6.50
CA SER A 3 -1.05 -19.07 5.34
C SER A 3 0.16 -20.02 5.35
N LYS A 4 1.05 -19.90 6.34
CA LYS A 4 2.25 -20.73 6.54
C LYS A 4 3.19 -20.85 5.34
N LEU A 5 3.22 -19.83 4.48
CA LEU A 5 4.07 -19.83 3.28
C LEU A 5 5.56 -20.05 3.58
N TYR A 6 6.01 -19.72 4.79
CA TYR A 6 7.37 -19.98 5.26
C TYR A 6 7.74 -21.47 5.30
N GLU A 7 6.79 -22.40 5.26
CA GLU A 7 7.06 -23.84 5.19
C GLU A 7 7.66 -24.24 3.84
N VAL A 8 7.24 -23.58 2.76
CA VAL A 8 7.64 -23.90 1.38
C VAL A 8 8.53 -22.82 0.73
N ALA A 9 8.38 -21.55 1.12
CA ALA A 9 9.13 -20.42 0.60
C ALA A 9 10.22 -19.98 1.60
N LYS A 10 11.42 -20.57 1.47
CA LYS A 10 12.55 -20.34 2.40
C LYS A 10 13.42 -19.12 2.07
N HIS A 11 13.13 -18.41 0.98
CA HIS A 11 13.91 -17.26 0.53
C HIS A 11 12.98 -16.08 0.27
N HIS A 12 13.23 -14.95 0.93
CA HIS A 12 12.45 -13.73 0.80
C HIS A 12 13.36 -12.57 0.41
N THR A 13 13.03 -11.89 -0.68
CA THR A 13 13.79 -10.72 -1.16
C THR A 13 12.97 -9.45 -0.97
N GLN A 14 13.46 -8.56 -0.11
CA GLN A 14 12.89 -7.25 0.16
C GLN A 14 13.24 -6.29 -0.99
N ILE A 15 12.26 -6.10 -1.86
CA ILE A 15 12.38 -5.29 -3.08
C ILE A 15 11.74 -3.90 -2.95
N ASN A 16 10.90 -3.68 -1.92
CA ASN A 16 10.22 -2.41 -1.64
C ASN A 16 9.52 -1.81 -2.87
N LEU A 17 8.63 -2.59 -3.52
CA LEU A 17 7.86 -2.17 -4.71
C LEU A 17 6.83 -1.05 -4.47
N GLY A 18 6.76 -0.52 -3.25
CA GLY A 18 5.65 0.31 -2.78
C GLY A 18 4.51 -0.52 -2.19
N ALA A 19 3.47 0.17 -1.72
CA ALA A 19 2.27 -0.46 -1.16
C ALA A 19 1.12 -0.42 -2.18
N PRO A 20 0.29 -1.48 -2.25
CA PRO A 20 -1.01 -1.38 -2.92
C PRO A 20 -1.88 -0.32 -2.21
N ALA A 21 -2.94 0.15 -2.87
CA ALA A 21 -3.92 1.01 -2.22
C ALA A 21 -4.36 0.35 -0.89
N GLY A 22 -4.24 1.10 0.21
CA GLY A 22 -4.58 0.62 1.54
C GLY A 22 -6.04 0.14 1.62
N PRO A 23 -6.37 -0.68 2.63
CA PRO A 23 -7.71 -1.25 2.75
C PRO A 23 -8.77 -0.15 2.83
N LEU A 24 -9.82 -0.32 2.03
CA LEU A 24 -10.93 0.61 1.96
C LEU A 24 -12.04 0.14 2.92
N ALA A 25 -12.38 0.99 3.89
CA ALA A 25 -13.61 0.82 4.66
C ALA A 25 -14.76 1.50 3.89
N ILE A 26 -15.67 0.70 3.34
CA ILE A 26 -16.76 1.18 2.48
C ILE A 26 -18.10 0.83 3.12
N ILE A 27 -19.03 1.79 3.14
CA ILE A 27 -20.41 1.60 3.58
C ILE A 27 -21.39 1.75 2.41
N ASN A 28 -22.46 0.95 2.40
CA ASN A 28 -23.53 1.09 1.43
C ASN A 28 -24.14 2.51 1.50
N LYS A 29 -24.30 3.16 0.34
CA LYS A 29 -24.77 4.56 0.28
C LYS A 29 -26.15 4.76 0.93
N ARG A 30 -27.12 3.88 0.67
CA ARG A 30 -28.46 3.99 1.27
C ARG A 30 -28.40 3.85 2.79
N THR A 31 -27.55 2.95 3.29
CA THR A 31 -27.34 2.78 4.74
C THR A 31 -26.74 4.05 5.33
N TRP A 32 -25.68 4.59 4.72
CA TRP A 32 -25.08 5.85 5.14
C TRP A 32 -26.08 7.00 5.18
N ASP A 33 -26.87 7.17 4.11
CA ASP A 33 -27.84 8.25 3.98
C ASP A 33 -28.98 8.13 5.02
N SER A 34 -29.29 6.91 5.50
CA SER A 34 -30.26 6.67 6.57
C SER A 34 -29.73 6.93 7.99
N LEU A 35 -28.42 7.12 8.17
CA LEU A 35 -27.85 7.37 9.49
C LEU A 35 -28.15 8.81 9.96
N PRO A 36 -28.42 9.02 11.26
CA PRO A 36 -28.45 10.33 11.87
C PRO A 36 -27.17 11.15 11.64
N LYS A 37 -27.28 12.48 11.63
CA LYS A 37 -26.18 13.39 11.28
C LYS A 37 -25.00 13.33 12.26
N ASP A 38 -25.29 13.17 13.54
CA ASP A 38 -24.32 12.94 14.60
C ASP A 38 -23.53 11.64 14.38
N ILE A 39 -24.18 10.56 13.96
CA ILE A 39 -23.51 9.29 13.63
C ILE A 39 -22.65 9.44 12.37
N GLN A 40 -23.16 10.10 11.33
CA GLN A 40 -22.36 10.40 10.13
C GLN A 40 -21.09 11.20 10.51
N GLN A 41 -21.23 12.21 11.37
CA GLN A 41 -20.12 13.02 11.84
C GLN A 41 -19.09 12.19 12.62
N ALA A 42 -19.55 11.37 13.58
CA ALA A 42 -18.68 10.52 14.38
C ALA A 42 -17.90 9.51 13.51
N MET A 43 -18.55 8.91 12.51
CA MET A 43 -17.88 8.02 11.56
C MET A 43 -16.82 8.73 10.71
N ARG A 44 -17.09 9.98 10.27
CA ARG A 44 -16.10 10.79 9.55
C ARG A 44 -14.90 11.16 10.44
N GLU A 45 -15.14 11.48 11.70
CA GLU A 45 -14.09 11.73 12.69
C GLU A 45 -13.22 10.51 12.90
N ALA A 46 -13.83 9.35 13.16
CA ALA A 46 -13.11 8.08 13.28
C ALA A 46 -12.31 7.75 12.01
N SER A 47 -12.86 8.02 10.82
CA SER A 47 -12.18 7.73 9.54
C SER A 47 -10.87 8.51 9.35
N ARG A 48 -10.72 9.68 10.00
CA ARG A 48 -9.47 10.45 9.95
C ARG A 48 -8.36 9.79 10.77
N ALA A 49 -8.69 9.26 11.95
CA ALA A 49 -7.75 8.53 12.79
C ALA A 49 -7.48 7.10 12.29
N TYR A 50 -8.42 6.53 11.54
CA TYR A 50 -8.36 5.17 11.03
C TYR A 50 -7.10 4.89 10.20
N VAL A 51 -6.74 5.80 9.28
CA VAL A 51 -5.62 5.59 8.35
C VAL A 51 -4.30 5.47 9.09
N ASP A 52 -4.03 6.39 10.01
CA ASP A 52 -2.78 6.38 10.79
C ASP A 52 -2.73 5.15 11.71
N LYS A 53 -3.83 4.85 12.40
CA LYS A 53 -3.86 3.70 13.31
C LYS A 53 -3.66 2.38 12.58
N LEU A 54 -4.17 2.26 11.36
CA LEU A 54 -4.01 1.06 10.55
C LEU A 54 -2.60 0.92 10.00
N ALA A 55 -1.94 2.03 9.66
CA ALA A 55 -0.53 2.02 9.28
C ALA A 55 0.35 1.50 10.43
N ASP A 56 0.07 1.95 11.67
CA ASP A 56 0.79 1.46 12.86
C ASP A 56 0.58 -0.05 13.08
N ILE A 57 -0.67 -0.53 12.97
CA ILE A 57 -0.99 -1.97 13.10
C ILE A 57 -0.24 -2.78 12.05
N TYR A 58 -0.21 -2.34 10.79
CA TYR A 58 0.50 -3.05 9.73
C TYR A 58 2.02 -3.05 9.92
N GLU A 59 2.60 -1.99 10.47
CA GLU A 59 4.03 -2.00 10.80
C GLU A 59 4.31 -2.99 11.94
N GLU A 60 3.49 -3.02 12.99
CA GLU A 60 3.60 -3.98 14.09
C GLU A 60 3.50 -5.42 13.57
N GLU A 61 2.43 -5.75 12.84
CA GLU A 61 2.21 -7.07 12.25
C GLU A 61 3.34 -7.46 11.29
N TYR A 62 3.86 -6.51 10.50
CA TYR A 62 4.99 -6.75 9.60
C TYR A 62 6.24 -7.18 10.37
N GLN A 63 6.59 -6.50 11.47
CA GLN A 63 7.76 -6.86 12.26
C GLN A 63 7.62 -8.22 12.96
N GLU A 64 6.41 -8.53 13.45
CA GLU A 64 6.08 -9.84 14.03
C GLU A 64 6.22 -10.96 12.98
N ASP A 65 5.62 -10.79 11.80
CA ASP A 65 5.68 -11.76 10.71
C ASP A 65 7.12 -12.01 10.23
N ILE A 66 7.94 -10.95 10.11
CA ILE A 66 9.37 -11.08 9.77
C ILE A 66 10.12 -11.89 10.81
N THR A 67 9.83 -11.66 12.10
CA THR A 67 10.46 -12.37 13.22
C THR A 67 10.08 -13.86 13.20
N GLU A 68 8.80 -14.17 13.03
CA GLU A 68 8.32 -15.55 12.95
C GLU A 68 8.90 -16.29 11.73
N MET A 69 8.93 -15.64 10.57
CA MET A 69 9.51 -16.23 9.35
C MET A 69 11.00 -16.56 9.53
N LYS A 70 11.78 -15.67 10.16
CA LYS A 70 13.20 -15.93 10.46
C LYS A 70 13.36 -17.13 11.40
N ALA A 71 12.54 -17.21 12.45
CA ALA A 71 12.55 -18.33 13.39
C ALA A 71 12.24 -19.67 12.68
N ASN A 72 11.41 -19.64 11.63
CA ASN A 72 11.07 -20.80 10.81
C ASN A 72 12.02 -21.04 9.62
N GLY A 73 13.20 -20.42 9.63
CA GLY A 73 14.29 -20.69 8.70
C GLY A 73 14.19 -19.96 7.36
N VAL A 74 13.37 -18.92 7.24
CA VAL A 74 13.34 -18.07 6.04
C VAL A 74 14.57 -17.14 6.01
N ARG A 75 15.26 -17.12 4.88
CA ARG A 75 16.40 -16.24 4.63
C ARG A 75 15.94 -14.95 3.95
N PHE A 76 16.37 -13.82 4.49
CA PHE A 76 16.02 -12.49 3.98
C PHE A 76 17.17 -11.87 3.19
N TYR A 77 16.83 -11.36 2.01
CA TYR A 77 17.75 -10.68 1.10
C TYR A 77 17.25 -9.25 0.84
N LYS A 78 18.17 -8.31 0.66
CA LYS A 78 17.86 -6.94 0.22
C LYS A 78 18.51 -6.70 -1.13
N TRP A 79 17.82 -5.99 -2.01
CA TRP A 79 18.44 -5.57 -3.26
C TRP A 79 19.48 -4.48 -3.05
N SER A 80 20.51 -4.53 -3.90
CA SER A 80 21.49 -3.45 -4.02
C SER A 80 20.80 -2.14 -4.45
N SER A 81 21.44 -1.00 -4.20
CA SER A 81 20.96 0.28 -4.74
C SER A 81 20.94 0.26 -6.28
N GLY A 82 21.90 -0.39 -6.92
CA GLY A 82 21.96 -0.51 -8.38
C GLY A 82 20.81 -1.32 -8.98
N ASP A 83 20.43 -2.45 -8.36
CA ASP A 83 19.29 -3.25 -8.84
C ASP A 83 17.96 -2.55 -8.58
N ARG A 84 17.86 -1.82 -7.46
CA ARG A 84 16.70 -0.94 -7.22
C ARG A 84 16.58 0.16 -8.26
N ALA A 85 17.68 0.79 -8.68
CA ALA A 85 17.65 1.79 -9.74
C ALA A 85 17.18 1.21 -11.09
N LYS A 86 17.61 -0.01 -11.45
CA LYS A 86 17.13 -0.70 -12.66
C LYS A 86 15.63 -0.96 -12.61
N LEU A 87 15.11 -1.37 -11.45
CA LEU A 87 13.69 -1.58 -11.23
C LEU A 87 12.90 -0.27 -11.33
N GLN A 88 13.39 0.80 -10.72
CA GLN A 88 12.75 2.12 -10.78
C GLN A 88 12.53 2.57 -12.23
N VAL A 89 13.56 2.46 -13.08
CA VAL A 89 13.45 2.79 -14.53
C VAL A 89 12.41 1.91 -15.24
N ALA A 90 12.33 0.63 -14.89
CA ALA A 90 11.32 -0.27 -15.45
C ALA A 90 9.90 0.10 -15.00
N MET A 91 9.73 0.51 -13.73
CA MET A 91 8.45 0.94 -13.16
C MET A 91 7.96 2.26 -13.73
N GLU A 92 8.85 3.25 -13.95
CA GLU A 92 8.51 4.53 -14.59
C GLU A 92 7.87 4.32 -15.97
N ASN A 93 8.45 3.45 -16.79
CA ASN A 93 7.89 3.09 -18.09
C ASN A 93 6.51 2.43 -17.97
N LEU A 94 6.28 1.62 -16.93
CA LEU A 94 4.98 0.99 -16.69
C LEU A 94 3.93 2.03 -16.27
N TRP A 95 4.30 2.96 -15.40
CA TRP A 95 3.40 4.01 -14.91
C TRP A 95 3.03 5.01 -16.02
N GLU A 96 3.96 5.37 -16.90
CA GLU A 96 3.68 6.20 -18.08
C GLU A 96 2.70 5.50 -19.04
N LYS A 97 2.89 4.20 -19.29
CA LYS A 97 1.94 3.41 -20.10
C LYS A 97 0.56 3.36 -19.45
N TRP A 98 0.49 3.19 -18.13
CA TRP A 98 -0.77 3.25 -17.39
C TRP A 98 -1.44 4.63 -17.52
N ALA A 99 -0.69 5.71 -17.33
CA ALA A 99 -1.20 7.08 -17.39
C ALA A 99 -1.76 7.41 -18.78
N ASN A 100 -1.08 6.98 -19.85
CA ASN A 100 -1.59 7.08 -21.22
C ASN A 100 -2.90 6.30 -21.41
N LYS A 101 -2.94 5.04 -20.97
CA LYS A 101 -4.15 4.20 -21.06
C LYS A 101 -5.34 4.80 -20.30
N MET A 102 -5.09 5.52 -19.21
CA MET A 102 -6.13 6.25 -18.48
C MET A 102 -6.59 7.49 -19.26
N ALA A 103 -5.66 8.24 -19.86
CA ALA A 103 -5.97 9.39 -20.69
C ALA A 103 -6.85 9.00 -21.90
N ASP A 104 -6.58 7.86 -22.54
CA ASP A 104 -7.42 7.30 -23.63
C ASP A 104 -8.86 7.02 -23.19
N LYS A 105 -9.08 6.84 -21.88
CA LYS A 105 -10.39 6.63 -21.26
C LYS A 105 -11.01 7.91 -20.70
N ASN A 106 -10.43 9.09 -21.00
CA ASN A 106 -10.78 10.37 -20.39
C ASN A 106 -10.67 10.38 -18.85
N ILE A 107 -9.77 9.56 -18.29
CA ILE A 107 -9.44 9.55 -16.86
C ILE A 107 -8.12 10.33 -16.69
N PRO A 108 -8.00 11.23 -15.70
CA PRO A 108 -6.81 12.08 -15.51
C PRO A 108 -5.62 11.31 -14.90
N GLY A 109 -5.19 10.22 -15.56
CA GLY A 109 -4.13 9.33 -15.04
C GLY A 109 -2.77 10.01 -14.91
N ARG A 110 -2.42 10.93 -15.81
CA ARG A 110 -1.17 11.71 -15.71
C ARG A 110 -1.14 12.61 -14.47
N GLU A 111 -2.25 13.27 -14.17
CA GLU A 111 -2.37 14.10 -12.98
C GLU A 111 -2.33 13.25 -11.70
N ALA A 112 -3.04 12.11 -11.69
CA ALA A 112 -3.03 11.18 -10.57
C ALA A 112 -1.62 10.63 -10.29
N LEU A 113 -0.88 10.24 -11.34
CA LEU A 113 0.50 9.76 -11.20
C LEU A 113 1.42 10.84 -10.65
N ARG A 114 1.37 12.06 -11.20
CA ARG A 114 2.16 13.20 -10.70
C ARG A 114 1.85 13.45 -9.23
N ARG A 115 0.57 13.51 -8.87
CA ARG A 115 0.14 13.76 -7.50
C ARG A 115 0.59 12.67 -6.53
N TYR A 116 0.56 11.42 -6.97
CA TYR A 116 1.04 10.29 -6.18
C TYR A 116 2.54 10.43 -5.87
N ILE A 117 3.38 10.73 -6.87
CA ILE A 117 4.83 10.91 -6.69
C ILE A 117 5.13 12.06 -5.71
N GLU A 118 4.47 13.22 -5.89
CA GLU A 118 4.61 14.35 -4.96
C GLU A 118 4.26 13.99 -3.50
N LEU A 119 3.18 13.22 -3.31
CA LEU A 119 2.75 12.80 -1.98
C LEU A 119 3.70 11.75 -1.38
N GLN A 120 4.23 10.86 -2.21
CA GLN A 120 5.21 9.88 -1.78
C GLN A 120 6.49 10.57 -1.29
N GLU A 121 6.99 11.57 -2.01
CA GLU A 121 8.16 12.36 -1.57
C GLU A 121 7.88 13.15 -0.29
N LYS A 122 6.66 13.72 -0.16
CA LYS A 122 6.27 14.47 1.03
C LYS A 122 6.20 13.60 2.29
N TYR A 123 5.74 12.36 2.15
CA TYR A 123 5.49 11.45 3.26
C TYR A 123 6.48 10.30 3.36
N SER A 124 7.52 10.25 2.53
CA SER A 124 8.62 9.31 2.68
C SER A 124 9.32 9.62 4.01
N ARG A 125 9.04 8.80 5.02
CA ARG A 125 9.75 8.79 6.29
C ARG A 125 11.07 8.06 6.14
#